data_AF-A0A2A6PE47-F1
#
_entry.id   AF-A0A2A6PE47-F1
#
_cell.length_a   1.000
_cell.length_b   1.000
_cell.length_c   1.000
_cell.angle_alpha   90.00
_cell.angle_beta   90.00
_cell.angle_gamma   90.00
#
_symmetry.space_group_name_H-M   'P 1'
#
loop_
_entity.id
_entity.type
_entity.pdbx_description
1 polymer ?
#
loop_
_entity_poly.entity_id
_entity_poly.type
_entity_poly.pdbx_seq_one_letter_code
_entity_poly.pdbx_strand_id
1 'polypeptide(L)'
;MYLDGSMVRVLGAIDEPDSEAEKDDLRSRGQDYWDAFHDEHTEPVREDLRKRLGAVDLSQARFIRLEAAAAHRLGLAAELYPELFTPSRNHVDKDGLVDYRELSKRMKQIQPGVFHDSTRNLLLFAHRFFRRSLSHRNSLNTHFLRAFDSVALDGKELQVRLKLDPDLVGYPESAKHIIELEHWRGPLFNDDISSIPSGVAEHKANERTRFYEGVDRTQVWWKSPEVRQLEDDSIATYRTFEVEELIENPSGGLSEHQFGCRYAHAEYSKEKEAVTHFDGAIRSYLGDVYLDRIEASIDRAGKHAEYTKLFRFDGELMIRAWKRLLGDFFRGNPLIPEYLGALPSTNEMLEAPLEAEAPHIELAALISLTQGSIAGPVNLAVDHYQQIGDQVLPYLEIGRGDVAQYLRSRFDPKGIILASFGDKVLNVPRIVFAETDSLRTSFESEIAALGGALSRDIADDHFEQLSISFAWENDGIVTALSIAGEAKNVVRLLNQLGQTIDPTRPPSEWIEALSARIKDISCPSSTGVSWSGVDQGLLLIMRDEWVRVEMDIPTTLGDTLGLTSEPGET
;
A
#
# COMPACT_ATOMS: atom_id res chain seq x y z
N MET A 1 -14.22 -1.00 4.21
CA MET A 1 -14.20 -0.36 2.88
C MET A 1 -15.20 0.77 2.85
N TYR A 2 -14.78 1.96 2.42
CA TYR A 2 -15.57 3.20 2.41
C TYR A 2 -15.96 3.58 0.98
N LEU A 3 -17.20 4.00 0.80
CA LEU A 3 -17.81 4.36 -0.48
C LEU A 3 -18.39 5.78 -0.36
N ASP A 4 -18.06 6.67 -1.29
CA ASP A 4 -18.73 7.97 -1.47
C ASP A 4 -19.00 8.26 -2.95
N GLY A 5 -19.58 9.44 -3.25
CA GLY A 5 -19.87 9.87 -4.63
C GLY A 5 -18.63 10.05 -5.52
N SER A 6 -17.42 10.09 -4.95
CA SER A 6 -16.17 10.33 -5.66
C SER A 6 -15.37 9.04 -5.90
N MET A 7 -15.20 8.19 -4.88
CA MET A 7 -14.28 7.05 -4.93
C MET A 7 -14.61 5.93 -3.93
N VAL A 8 -13.97 4.78 -4.16
CA VAL A 8 -13.97 3.63 -3.25
C VAL A 8 -12.62 3.56 -2.55
N ARG A 9 -12.61 3.47 -1.22
CA ARG A 9 -11.39 3.38 -0.40
C ARG A 9 -11.37 2.10 0.43
N VAL A 10 -10.24 1.41 0.44
CA VAL A 10 -9.97 0.37 1.45
C VAL A 10 -9.37 1.05 2.66
N LEU A 11 -9.92 0.75 3.84
CA LEU A 11 -9.43 1.30 5.10
C LEU A 11 -8.63 0.22 5.82
N GLY A 12 -7.48 0.60 6.36
CA GLY A 12 -6.66 -0.23 7.24
C GLY A 12 -6.35 0.56 8.50
N ALA A 13 -6.47 -0.10 9.65
CA ALA A 13 -5.88 0.41 10.89
C ALA A 13 -4.41 0.00 10.91
N ILE A 14 -3.55 0.93 11.29
CA ILE A 14 -2.12 0.68 11.50
C ILE A 14 -1.83 1.07 12.94
N ASP A 15 -1.44 0.10 13.75
CA ASP A 15 -0.94 0.37 15.10
C ASP A 15 0.54 0.80 14.98
N GLU A 16 0.85 1.98 15.49
CA GLU A 16 2.23 2.47 15.60
C GLU A 16 2.73 2.25 17.03
N PRO A 17 3.90 1.61 17.24
CA PRO A 17 4.44 1.42 18.58
C PRO A 17 4.96 2.72 19.17
N ASP A 18 4.44 3.08 20.34
CA ASP A 18 4.77 4.32 21.06
C ASP A 18 5.94 4.13 22.04
N SER A 19 6.37 2.88 22.26
CA SER A 19 7.51 2.56 23.13
C SER A 19 8.51 1.59 22.48
N GLU A 20 9.77 1.65 22.93
CA GLU A 20 10.78 0.67 22.48
C GLU A 20 10.42 -0.77 22.83
N ALA A 21 9.71 -0.99 23.95
CA ALA A 21 9.21 -2.31 24.34
C ALA A 21 8.18 -2.84 23.34
N GLU A 22 7.25 -1.99 22.89
CA GLU A 22 6.28 -2.34 21.84
C GLU A 22 6.97 -2.57 20.49
N LYS A 23 7.98 -1.76 20.13
CA LYS A 23 8.78 -1.98 18.92
C LYS A 23 9.52 -3.32 18.94
N ASP A 24 10.06 -3.71 20.09
CA ASP A 24 10.74 -5.00 20.26
C ASP A 24 9.74 -6.17 20.18
N ASP A 25 8.57 -6.06 20.82
CA ASP A 25 7.49 -7.05 20.72
C ASP A 25 6.99 -7.21 19.27
N LEU A 26 6.71 -6.10 18.57
CA LEU A 26 6.33 -6.09 17.16
C LEU A 26 7.41 -6.71 16.27
N ARG A 27 8.70 -6.41 16.51
CA ARG A 27 9.81 -7.04 15.79
C ARG A 27 9.86 -8.55 16.03
N SER A 28 9.66 -9.00 17.27
CA SER A 28 9.63 -10.44 17.60
C SER A 28 8.47 -11.13 16.88
N ARG A 29 7.25 -10.60 17.01
CA ARG A 29 6.05 -11.16 16.34
C ARG A 29 6.20 -11.17 14.83
N GLY A 30 6.75 -10.10 14.26
CA GLY A 30 7.06 -10.02 12.84
C GLY A 30 8.06 -11.08 12.40
N GLN A 31 9.09 -11.34 13.21
CA GLN A 31 10.07 -12.39 12.93
C GLN A 31 9.46 -13.79 13.03
N ASP A 32 8.66 -14.05 14.07
CA ASP A 32 7.96 -15.33 14.24
C ASP A 32 7.01 -15.62 13.08
N TYR A 33 6.23 -14.61 12.66
CA TYR A 33 5.39 -14.71 11.47
C TYR A 33 6.21 -15.01 10.21
N TRP A 34 7.33 -14.29 10.01
CA TRP A 34 8.20 -14.49 8.86
C TRP A 34 8.78 -15.91 8.78
N ASP A 35 9.24 -16.43 9.91
CA ASP A 35 9.78 -17.78 10.00
C ASP A 35 8.69 -18.83 9.73
N ALA A 36 7.51 -18.68 10.34
CA ALA A 36 6.36 -19.56 10.10
C ALA A 36 5.92 -19.53 8.62
N PHE A 37 5.82 -18.33 8.02
CA PHE A 37 5.46 -18.15 6.62
C PHE A 37 6.45 -18.86 5.68
N HIS A 38 7.75 -18.70 5.91
CA HIS A 38 8.78 -19.37 5.12
C HIS A 38 8.76 -20.89 5.29
N ASP A 39 8.59 -21.38 6.51
CA ASP A 39 8.51 -22.82 6.77
C ASP A 39 7.30 -23.45 6.07
N GLU A 40 6.10 -22.92 6.30
CA GLU A 40 4.86 -23.43 5.68
C GLU A 40 4.96 -23.50 4.15
N HIS A 41 5.55 -22.48 3.53
CA HIS A 41 5.59 -22.34 2.08
C HIS A 41 6.80 -23.01 1.41
N THR A 42 7.76 -23.54 2.18
CA THR A 42 8.94 -24.24 1.66
C THR A 42 8.97 -25.71 2.03
N GLU A 43 8.36 -26.11 3.15
CA GLU A 43 8.32 -27.49 3.65
C GLU A 43 7.89 -28.51 2.58
N PRO A 44 6.84 -28.27 1.77
CA PRO A 44 6.39 -29.26 0.78
C PRO A 44 7.42 -29.60 -0.31
N VAL A 45 8.39 -28.72 -0.57
CA VAL A 45 9.37 -28.84 -1.67
C VAL A 45 10.81 -28.95 -1.18
N ARG A 46 11.06 -28.80 0.12
CA ARG A 46 12.38 -28.73 0.74
C ARG A 46 13.26 -29.94 0.42
N GLU A 47 12.72 -31.14 0.57
CA GLU A 47 13.45 -32.39 0.30
C GLU A 47 13.76 -32.59 -1.19
N ASP A 48 12.85 -32.21 -2.08
CA ASP A 48 13.12 -32.31 -3.51
C ASP A 48 14.19 -31.29 -3.94
N LEU A 49 14.12 -30.07 -3.42
CA LEU A 49 15.14 -29.06 -3.66
C LEU A 49 16.51 -29.52 -3.14
N ARG A 50 16.60 -30.10 -1.93
CA ARG A 50 17.84 -30.69 -1.40
C ARG A 50 18.42 -31.74 -2.35
N LYS A 51 17.59 -32.64 -2.88
CA LYS A 51 18.04 -33.65 -3.86
C LYS A 51 18.59 -33.03 -5.13
N ARG A 52 17.95 -31.97 -5.65
CA ARG A 52 18.42 -31.26 -6.86
C ARG A 52 19.72 -30.49 -6.65
N LEU A 53 19.95 -29.96 -5.45
CA LEU A 53 21.20 -29.30 -5.07
C LEU A 53 22.38 -30.30 -4.92
N GLY A 54 22.08 -31.59 -4.80
CA GLY A 54 23.09 -32.65 -4.80
C GLY A 54 23.95 -32.67 -3.54
N ALA A 55 25.27 -32.80 -3.71
CA ALA A 55 26.23 -32.97 -2.60
C ALA A 55 26.74 -31.65 -2.00
N VAL A 56 26.10 -30.51 -2.31
CA VAL A 56 26.48 -29.21 -1.75
C VAL A 56 26.19 -29.18 -0.25
N ASP A 57 27.06 -28.54 0.54
CA ASP A 57 26.80 -28.32 1.96
C ASP A 57 25.64 -27.34 2.18
N LEU A 58 24.63 -27.80 2.92
CA LEU A 58 23.42 -27.04 3.27
C LEU A 58 23.28 -26.83 4.77
N SER A 59 24.33 -27.08 5.57
CA SER A 59 24.31 -26.96 7.03
C SER A 59 23.90 -25.57 7.55
N GLN A 60 24.18 -24.52 6.79
CA GLN A 60 23.81 -23.12 7.08
C GLN A 60 22.74 -22.57 6.11
N ALA A 61 22.10 -23.44 5.34
CA ALA A 61 21.08 -23.00 4.39
C ALA A 61 19.75 -22.74 5.09
N ARG A 62 19.14 -21.59 4.81
CA ARG A 62 17.73 -21.31 5.14
C ARG A 62 16.87 -21.59 3.93
N PHE A 63 15.65 -22.07 4.15
CA PHE A 63 14.65 -22.19 3.09
C PHE A 63 13.69 -21.02 3.22
N ILE A 64 13.60 -20.22 2.16
CA ILE A 64 12.80 -18.98 2.17
C ILE A 64 11.81 -18.99 1.02
N ARG A 65 10.66 -18.38 1.26
CA ARG A 65 9.62 -18.16 0.25
C ARG A 65 9.76 -16.75 -0.33
N LEU A 66 10.11 -16.67 -1.61
CA LEU A 66 10.21 -15.44 -2.41
C LEU A 66 9.31 -15.56 -3.65
N GLU A 67 9.79 -15.16 -4.83
CA GLU A 67 9.15 -15.44 -6.13
C GLU A 67 8.97 -16.96 -6.34
N ALA A 68 9.80 -17.77 -5.69
CA ALA A 68 9.70 -19.22 -5.55
C ALA A 68 10.19 -19.65 -4.15
N ALA A 69 9.92 -20.89 -3.75
CA ALA A 69 10.63 -21.50 -2.64
C ALA A 69 12.10 -21.67 -3.04
N ALA A 70 13.01 -21.24 -2.16
CA ALA A 70 14.44 -21.19 -2.46
C ALA A 70 15.30 -21.58 -1.26
N ALA A 71 16.45 -22.17 -1.54
CA ALA A 71 17.52 -22.35 -0.58
C ALA A 71 18.43 -21.12 -0.64
N HIS A 72 18.71 -20.55 0.53
CA HIS A 72 19.58 -19.40 0.71
C HIS A 72 20.77 -19.78 1.58
N ARG A 73 21.97 -19.68 1.02
CA ARG A 73 23.24 -19.78 1.72
C ARG A 73 24.26 -18.93 0.97
N LEU A 74 25.11 -18.21 1.71
CA LEU A 74 26.18 -17.41 1.12
C LEU A 74 26.98 -18.22 0.09
N GLY A 75 27.04 -17.73 -1.14
CA GLY A 75 27.73 -18.32 -2.29
C GLY A 75 27.12 -19.58 -2.88
N LEU A 76 25.91 -20.00 -2.48
CA LEU A 76 25.30 -21.25 -2.93
C LEU A 76 25.14 -21.33 -4.46
N ALA A 77 24.57 -20.28 -5.07
CA ALA A 77 24.42 -20.23 -6.52
C ALA A 77 25.78 -20.11 -7.22
N ALA A 78 26.71 -19.35 -6.64
CA ALA A 78 28.07 -19.21 -7.17
C ALA A 78 28.87 -20.52 -7.17
N GLU A 79 28.69 -21.35 -6.14
CA GLU A 79 29.31 -22.68 -6.06
C GLU A 79 28.72 -23.65 -7.09
N LEU A 80 27.40 -23.60 -7.31
CA LEU A 80 26.72 -24.45 -8.27
C LEU A 80 26.97 -24.02 -9.73
N TYR A 81 27.08 -22.72 -9.97
CA TYR A 81 27.19 -22.12 -11.30
C TYR A 81 28.44 -21.23 -11.43
N PRO A 82 29.66 -21.73 -11.15
CA PRO A 82 30.87 -20.90 -11.11
C PRO A 82 31.11 -20.14 -12.43
N GLU A 83 30.65 -20.68 -13.56
CA GLU A 83 30.70 -20.05 -14.87
C GLU A 83 29.84 -18.79 -15.04
N LEU A 84 28.89 -18.55 -14.14
CA LEU A 84 28.03 -17.36 -14.11
C LEU A 84 28.42 -16.35 -13.02
N PHE A 85 29.36 -16.70 -12.13
CA PHE A 85 29.71 -15.85 -10.99
C PHE A 85 31.20 -15.52 -10.87
N THR A 86 32.10 -16.26 -11.54
CA THR A 86 33.55 -15.99 -11.46
C THR A 86 33.92 -14.79 -12.33
N PRO A 87 34.40 -13.66 -11.77
CA PRO A 87 34.72 -12.48 -12.55
C PRO A 87 35.80 -12.73 -13.61
N SER A 88 35.68 -12.03 -14.74
CA SER A 88 36.62 -12.13 -15.87
C SER A 88 36.81 -13.55 -16.42
N ARG A 89 35.82 -14.43 -16.24
CA ARG A 89 35.79 -15.76 -16.86
C ARG A 89 34.50 -15.94 -17.66
N ASN A 90 34.60 -16.70 -18.74
CA ASN A 90 33.48 -17.06 -19.61
C ASN A 90 32.69 -15.81 -20.05
N HIS A 91 31.44 -15.71 -19.61
CA HIS A 91 30.49 -14.66 -19.97
C HIS A 91 30.32 -13.60 -18.87
N VAL A 92 31.18 -13.61 -17.85
CA VAL A 92 31.12 -12.70 -16.69
C VAL A 92 32.23 -11.66 -16.79
N ASP A 93 31.90 -10.37 -16.66
CA ASP A 93 32.90 -9.31 -16.68
C ASP A 93 33.65 -9.16 -15.34
N LYS A 94 34.54 -8.14 -15.27
CA LYS A 94 35.31 -7.82 -14.08
C LYS A 94 34.47 -7.36 -12.88
N ASP A 95 33.25 -6.88 -13.11
CA ASP A 95 32.34 -6.37 -12.09
C ASP A 95 31.36 -7.48 -11.60
N GLY A 96 31.50 -8.69 -12.14
CA GLY A 96 30.65 -9.84 -11.84
C GLY A 96 29.31 -9.82 -12.58
N LEU A 97 29.20 -9.07 -13.69
CA LEU A 97 27.98 -9.01 -14.49
C LEU A 97 28.01 -10.06 -15.60
N VAL A 98 26.94 -10.86 -15.67
CA VAL A 98 26.75 -11.91 -16.68
C VAL A 98 26.24 -11.28 -17.97
N ASP A 99 26.77 -11.71 -19.11
CA ASP A 99 26.21 -11.41 -20.43
C ASP A 99 24.76 -11.91 -20.50
N TYR A 100 23.83 -10.98 -20.69
CA TYR A 100 22.41 -11.26 -20.62
C TYR A 100 21.93 -12.13 -21.79
N ARG A 101 22.56 -12.01 -22.96
CA ARG A 101 22.18 -12.82 -24.13
C ARG A 101 22.61 -14.26 -23.95
N GLU A 102 23.79 -14.47 -23.41
CA GLU A 102 24.27 -15.83 -23.09
C GLU A 102 23.44 -16.46 -21.98
N LEU A 103 23.03 -15.67 -20.97
CA LEU A 103 22.08 -16.12 -19.95
C LEU A 103 20.73 -16.55 -20.57
N SER A 104 20.14 -15.72 -21.42
CA SER A 104 18.83 -15.97 -22.05
C SER A 104 18.85 -17.09 -23.10
N LYS A 105 20.00 -17.38 -23.71
CA LYS A 105 20.19 -18.58 -24.55
C LYS A 105 20.19 -19.87 -23.73
N ARG A 106 20.80 -19.82 -22.54
CA ARG A 106 20.99 -20.98 -21.68
C ARG A 106 19.78 -21.28 -20.81
N MET A 107 19.09 -20.25 -20.33
CA MET A 107 18.04 -20.34 -19.32
C MET A 107 16.77 -19.67 -19.80
N LYS A 108 15.63 -20.27 -19.46
CA LYS A 108 14.33 -19.68 -19.75
C LYS A 108 13.98 -18.67 -18.66
N GLN A 109 13.82 -17.40 -18.99
CA GLN A 109 13.23 -16.45 -18.05
C GLN A 109 11.74 -16.80 -17.84
N ILE A 110 11.35 -17.10 -16.60
CA ILE A 110 9.96 -17.48 -16.26
C ILE A 110 9.21 -16.34 -15.56
N GLN A 111 9.94 -15.40 -14.98
CA GLN A 111 9.44 -14.13 -14.44
C GLN A 111 10.53 -13.06 -14.61
N PRO A 112 10.21 -11.74 -14.59
CA PRO A 112 11.24 -10.70 -14.62
C PRO A 112 12.31 -10.93 -13.55
N GLY A 113 13.54 -11.20 -13.98
CA GLY A 113 14.67 -11.52 -13.10
C GLY A 113 14.72 -12.93 -12.52
N VAL A 114 13.90 -13.88 -12.95
CA VAL A 114 13.92 -15.28 -12.50
C VAL A 114 14.15 -16.20 -13.70
N PHE A 115 15.25 -16.96 -13.66
CA PHE A 115 15.77 -17.75 -14.78
C PHE A 115 15.75 -19.23 -14.42
N HIS A 116 15.10 -20.04 -15.25
CA HIS A 116 15.02 -21.49 -15.11
C HIS A 116 16.09 -22.18 -15.94
N ASP A 117 16.96 -22.91 -15.25
CA ASP A 117 17.87 -23.89 -15.84
C ASP A 117 17.13 -25.23 -15.97
N SER A 118 16.74 -25.57 -17.19
CA SER A 118 16.04 -26.84 -17.47
C SER A 118 16.92 -28.07 -17.31
N THR A 119 18.26 -27.92 -17.34
CA THR A 119 19.20 -29.05 -17.22
C THR A 119 19.32 -29.50 -15.78
N ARG A 120 19.48 -28.56 -14.85
CA ARG A 120 19.54 -28.86 -13.41
C ARG A 120 18.18 -28.79 -12.73
N ASN A 121 17.18 -28.28 -13.44
CA ASN A 121 15.83 -28.02 -12.95
C ASN A 121 15.82 -27.14 -11.68
N LEU A 122 16.56 -26.02 -11.75
CA LEU A 122 16.75 -25.04 -10.68
C LEU A 122 16.47 -23.63 -11.18
N LEU A 123 16.16 -22.71 -10.26
CA LEU A 123 16.00 -21.29 -10.56
C LEU A 123 17.20 -20.47 -10.07
N LEU A 124 17.61 -19.51 -10.89
CA LEU A 124 18.50 -18.41 -10.53
C LEU A 124 17.73 -17.08 -10.53
N PHE A 125 18.20 -16.14 -9.73
CA PHE A 125 17.55 -14.85 -9.51
C PHE A 125 18.48 -13.70 -9.88
N ALA A 126 17.91 -12.60 -10.33
CA ALA A 126 18.59 -11.32 -10.36
C ALA A 126 19.01 -10.92 -8.93
N HIS A 127 20.10 -10.18 -8.81
CA HIS A 127 20.70 -9.84 -7.52
C HIS A 127 19.70 -9.21 -6.53
N ARG A 128 19.79 -9.57 -5.23
CA ARG A 128 18.91 -9.04 -4.17
C ARG A 128 18.81 -7.51 -4.09
N PHE A 129 19.79 -6.79 -4.61
CA PHE A 129 19.80 -5.32 -4.65
C PHE A 129 18.83 -4.70 -5.66
N PHE A 130 18.16 -5.52 -6.48
CA PHE A 130 16.96 -5.10 -7.20
C PHE A 130 15.71 -5.06 -6.32
N ARG A 131 15.79 -5.40 -5.02
CA ARG A 131 14.67 -5.40 -4.09
C ARG A 131 14.64 -4.10 -3.28
N ARG A 132 13.49 -3.76 -2.70
CA ARG A 132 13.38 -2.64 -1.74
C ARG A 132 14.27 -2.89 -0.52
N SER A 133 14.85 -1.82 -0.01
CA SER A 133 15.84 -1.86 1.09
C SER A 133 16.96 -2.88 0.87
N LEU A 134 17.20 -3.28 -0.39
CA LEU A 134 18.21 -4.24 -0.82
C LEU A 134 18.04 -5.66 -0.22
N SER A 135 16.84 -6.00 0.28
CA SER A 135 16.59 -7.16 1.14
C SER A 135 15.70 -8.23 0.49
N HIS A 136 15.96 -9.51 0.79
CA HIS A 136 15.09 -10.64 0.44
C HIS A 136 13.71 -10.59 1.12
N ARG A 137 13.49 -9.73 2.13
CA ARG A 137 12.14 -9.47 2.67
C ARG A 137 11.19 -8.83 1.66
N ASN A 138 11.73 -8.26 0.58
CA ASN A 138 10.97 -7.58 -0.47
C ASN A 138 11.02 -8.34 -1.79
N SER A 139 10.06 -8.09 -2.68
CA SER A 139 10.04 -8.57 -4.06
C SER A 139 11.14 -7.95 -4.92
N LEU A 140 11.52 -8.64 -6.00
CA LEU A 140 12.30 -8.04 -7.09
C LEU A 140 11.55 -6.85 -7.71
N ASN A 141 12.29 -5.83 -8.12
CA ASN A 141 11.77 -4.73 -8.95
C ASN A 141 11.43 -5.24 -10.35
N THR A 142 10.24 -5.85 -10.48
CA THR A 142 9.79 -6.48 -11.72
C THR A 142 9.52 -5.48 -12.84
N HIS A 143 9.22 -4.21 -12.52
CA HIS A 143 9.07 -3.16 -13.52
C HIS A 143 10.40 -2.86 -14.22
N PHE A 144 11.46 -2.61 -13.45
CA PHE A 144 12.80 -2.43 -14.00
C PHE A 144 13.24 -3.67 -14.79
N LEU A 145 13.11 -4.86 -14.21
CA LEU A 145 13.59 -6.10 -14.86
C LEU A 145 12.79 -6.45 -16.13
N ARG A 146 11.52 -6.02 -16.23
CA ARG A 146 10.72 -6.14 -17.45
C ARG A 146 11.14 -5.13 -18.51
N ALA A 147 11.35 -3.87 -18.12
CA ALA A 147 11.87 -2.85 -19.04
C ALA A 147 13.28 -3.23 -19.54
N PHE A 148 14.11 -3.78 -18.65
CA PHE A 148 15.45 -4.30 -18.94
C PHE A 148 15.41 -5.39 -20.01
N ASP A 149 14.60 -6.44 -19.81
CA ASP A 149 14.45 -7.53 -20.77
C ASP A 149 13.95 -7.03 -22.13
N SER A 150 12.90 -6.20 -22.15
CA SER A 150 12.37 -5.61 -23.39
C SER A 150 13.44 -4.84 -24.17
N VAL A 151 14.20 -3.96 -23.51
CA VAL A 151 15.26 -3.17 -24.15
C VAL A 151 16.38 -4.08 -24.66
N ALA A 152 16.74 -5.12 -23.89
CA ALA A 152 17.80 -6.06 -24.26
C ALA A 152 17.43 -6.90 -25.49
N LEU A 153 16.16 -7.29 -25.62
CA LEU A 153 15.65 -8.06 -26.76
C LEU A 153 15.50 -7.20 -28.04
N ASP A 154 15.06 -5.95 -27.89
CA ASP A 154 14.88 -5.04 -29.02
C ASP A 154 16.22 -4.54 -29.59
N GLY A 155 17.20 -4.27 -28.72
CA GLY A 155 18.49 -3.70 -29.09
C GLY A 155 19.53 -4.74 -29.52
N LYS A 156 19.45 -5.25 -30.76
CA LYS A 156 20.36 -6.30 -31.27
C LYS A 156 21.85 -5.97 -31.29
N GLU A 157 22.23 -4.70 -31.23
CA GLU A 157 23.63 -4.28 -31.12
C GLU A 157 24.03 -3.89 -29.67
N LEU A 158 23.09 -3.84 -28.73
CA LEU A 158 23.37 -3.54 -27.32
C LEU A 158 24.06 -4.72 -26.64
N GLN A 159 25.21 -4.47 -26.02
CA GLN A 159 25.80 -5.39 -25.06
C GLN A 159 25.16 -5.15 -23.71
N VAL A 160 24.41 -6.15 -23.24
CA VAL A 160 23.61 -6.04 -22.02
C VAL A 160 24.12 -7.03 -20.99
N ARG A 161 24.35 -6.56 -19.76
CA ARG A 161 24.83 -7.38 -18.66
C ARG A 161 24.00 -7.19 -17.40
N LEU A 162 23.80 -8.27 -16.66
CA LEU A 162 22.98 -8.33 -15.46
C LEU A 162 23.71 -9.08 -14.34
N LYS A 163 23.60 -8.59 -13.10
CA LYS A 163 24.10 -9.30 -11.91
C LYS A 163 23.06 -10.29 -11.40
N LEU A 164 23.51 -11.52 -11.17
CA LEU A 164 22.71 -12.57 -10.52
C LEU A 164 22.98 -12.62 -9.03
N ASP A 165 22.03 -13.14 -8.27
CA ASP A 165 22.17 -13.38 -6.83
C ASP A 165 23.09 -14.59 -6.57
N PRO A 166 24.25 -14.41 -5.91
CA PRO A 166 25.20 -15.50 -5.68
C PRO A 166 24.76 -16.49 -4.59
N ASP A 167 23.73 -16.15 -3.80
CA ASP A 167 23.40 -16.85 -2.55
C ASP A 167 22.12 -17.69 -2.65
N LEU A 168 21.37 -17.57 -3.75
CA LEU A 168 19.99 -18.05 -3.84
C LEU A 168 19.76 -19.01 -5.01
N VAL A 169 19.17 -20.17 -4.71
CA VAL A 169 18.74 -21.15 -5.72
C VAL A 169 17.33 -21.63 -5.45
N GLY A 170 16.46 -21.58 -6.47
CA GLY A 170 15.02 -21.77 -6.31
C GLY A 170 14.47 -23.06 -6.93
N TYR A 171 13.27 -23.42 -6.49
CA TYR A 171 12.51 -24.57 -6.97
C TYR A 171 11.49 -24.15 -8.06
N PRO A 172 11.68 -24.55 -9.34
CA PRO A 172 10.90 -24.06 -10.48
C PRO A 172 9.39 -24.17 -10.34
N GLU A 173 8.90 -25.32 -9.86
CA GLU A 173 7.47 -25.64 -9.81
C GLU A 173 6.73 -24.87 -8.70
N SER A 174 7.45 -24.17 -7.82
CA SER A 174 6.89 -23.29 -6.80
C SER A 174 6.83 -21.82 -7.22
N ALA A 175 7.30 -21.48 -8.43
CA ALA A 175 7.31 -20.10 -8.91
C ALA A 175 5.88 -19.53 -8.97
N LYS A 176 5.66 -18.39 -8.32
CA LYS A 176 4.39 -17.64 -8.40
C LYS A 176 4.71 -16.19 -8.77
N HIS A 177 3.84 -15.57 -9.57
CA HIS A 177 3.90 -14.14 -9.81
C HIS A 177 3.47 -13.40 -8.55
N ILE A 178 4.39 -12.64 -7.96
CA ILE A 178 4.06 -11.70 -6.89
C ILE A 178 3.50 -10.45 -7.57
N ILE A 179 2.25 -10.13 -7.27
CA ILE A 179 1.63 -8.88 -7.70
C ILE A 179 1.85 -7.88 -6.57
N GLU A 180 2.68 -6.88 -6.85
CA GLU A 180 2.83 -5.71 -5.98
C GLU A 180 1.89 -4.63 -6.53
N LEU A 181 0.80 -4.36 -5.79
CA LEU A 181 -0.23 -3.40 -6.19
C LEU A 181 0.21 -1.97 -5.84
N GLU A 182 1.27 -1.52 -6.50
CA GLU A 182 1.73 -0.15 -6.40
C GLU A 182 1.48 0.58 -7.71
N HIS A 183 0.81 1.73 -7.60
CA HIS A 183 0.55 2.58 -8.76
C HIS A 183 1.75 3.48 -9.00
N TRP A 184 2.40 3.28 -10.13
CA TRP A 184 3.48 4.15 -10.58
C TRP A 184 2.90 5.18 -11.56
N ARG A 185 3.08 6.46 -11.25
CA ARG A 185 2.54 7.60 -12.00
C ARG A 185 3.62 8.18 -12.92
N GLY A 186 3.22 8.83 -14.01
CA GLY A 186 4.13 9.67 -14.81
C GLY A 186 3.48 10.35 -16.02
N PRO A 187 3.43 11.70 -16.11
CA PRO A 187 3.12 12.45 -17.33
C PRO A 187 4.34 12.76 -18.22
N LEU A 188 4.07 13.30 -19.43
CA LEU A 188 4.92 13.38 -20.65
C LEU A 188 6.31 14.05 -20.53
N PHE A 189 7.20 13.64 -21.44
CA PHE A 189 8.66 13.84 -21.44
C PHE A 189 9.17 14.95 -22.39
N ASN A 190 10.33 15.56 -22.07
CA ASN A 190 11.15 16.40 -22.97
C ASN A 190 12.52 15.73 -23.25
N ASP A 191 12.88 15.47 -24.50
CA ASP A 191 14.00 14.59 -24.91
C ASP A 191 15.34 15.29 -25.22
N ASP A 192 15.43 16.61 -25.11
CA ASP A 192 16.66 17.32 -25.45
C ASP A 192 17.71 17.31 -24.32
N ILE A 193 18.51 16.23 -24.25
CA ILE A 193 19.65 16.13 -23.32
C ILE A 193 20.73 17.19 -23.61
N SER A 194 20.84 17.65 -24.85
CA SER A 194 21.92 18.55 -25.26
C SER A 194 21.82 19.95 -24.65
N SER A 195 20.61 20.38 -24.28
CA SER A 195 20.34 21.69 -23.68
C SER A 195 20.45 21.73 -22.15
N ILE A 196 20.62 20.59 -21.47
CA ILE A 196 20.71 20.56 -20.00
C ILE A 196 22.01 21.26 -19.54
N PRO A 197 22.01 22.19 -18.57
CA PRO A 197 23.24 22.81 -18.08
C PRO A 197 24.17 21.80 -17.38
N SER A 198 25.48 22.10 -17.33
CA SER A 198 26.43 21.33 -16.50
C SER A 198 26.34 21.77 -15.04
N GLY A 199 26.61 20.85 -14.12
CA GLY A 199 26.57 21.10 -12.68
C GLY A 199 25.75 20.07 -11.91
N VAL A 200 25.70 20.24 -10.60
CA VAL A 200 24.91 19.41 -9.69
C VAL A 200 23.56 20.08 -9.45
N ALA A 201 22.49 19.31 -9.59
CA ALA A 201 21.15 19.62 -9.12
C ALA A 201 20.82 18.72 -7.92
N GLU A 202 20.18 19.27 -6.91
CA GLU A 202 19.71 18.53 -5.73
C GLU A 202 18.21 18.75 -5.58
N HIS A 203 17.46 17.66 -5.48
CA HIS A 203 16.02 17.67 -5.23
C HIS A 203 15.78 17.05 -3.86
N LYS A 204 15.01 17.72 -3.01
CA LYS A 204 14.71 17.29 -1.63
C LYS A 204 13.34 16.62 -1.59
N ALA A 205 13.25 15.47 -0.92
CA ALA A 205 11.99 14.77 -0.74
C ALA A 205 11.09 15.47 0.28
N ASN A 206 9.77 15.40 0.06
CA ASN A 206 8.78 15.82 1.07
C ASN A 206 8.73 14.82 2.24
N GLU A 207 8.08 15.21 3.33
CA GLU A 207 7.98 14.40 4.55
C GLU A 207 7.35 13.03 4.30
N ARG A 208 6.28 12.97 3.49
CA ARG A 208 5.64 11.71 3.11
C ARG A 208 6.62 10.74 2.44
N THR A 209 7.40 11.22 1.47
CA THR A 209 8.37 10.39 0.72
C THR A 209 9.50 9.93 1.63
N ARG A 210 9.99 10.82 2.49
CA ARG A 210 11.00 10.48 3.52
C ARG A 210 10.49 9.38 4.45
N PHE A 211 9.26 9.52 4.93
CA PHE A 211 8.63 8.57 5.86
C PHE A 211 8.39 7.18 5.22
N TYR A 212 7.73 7.13 4.05
CA TYR A 212 7.33 5.85 3.45
C TYR A 212 8.40 5.18 2.59
N GLU A 213 9.22 5.95 1.88
CA GLU A 213 10.21 5.42 0.93
C GLU A 213 11.65 5.53 1.46
N GLY A 214 11.86 6.28 2.55
CA GLY A 214 13.17 6.47 3.16
C GLY A 214 14.10 7.38 2.37
N VAL A 215 13.65 7.98 1.26
CA VAL A 215 14.46 8.85 0.40
C VAL A 215 14.52 10.25 1.00
N ASP A 216 15.72 10.73 1.30
CA ASP A 216 15.98 12.07 1.81
C ASP A 216 16.05 13.11 0.67
N ARG A 217 16.91 12.81 -0.32
CA ARG A 217 17.18 13.68 -1.47
C ARG A 217 17.80 12.90 -2.61
N THR A 218 17.79 13.49 -3.79
CA THR A 218 18.46 12.96 -4.98
C THR A 218 19.41 14.01 -5.53
N GLN A 219 20.66 13.62 -5.76
CA GLN A 219 21.67 14.48 -6.38
C GLN A 219 21.93 13.99 -7.80
N VAL A 220 21.76 14.89 -8.76
CA VAL A 220 21.98 14.66 -10.19
C VAL A 220 23.12 15.53 -10.68
N TRP A 221 24.08 14.96 -11.39
CA TRP A 221 25.25 15.66 -11.88
C TRP A 221 25.45 15.46 -13.39
N TRP A 222 25.44 16.57 -14.12
CA TRP A 222 25.95 16.61 -15.48
C TRP A 222 27.35 17.19 -15.51
N LYS A 223 28.32 16.40 -15.95
CA LYS A 223 29.70 16.88 -16.14
C LYS A 223 29.78 17.78 -17.36
N SER A 224 30.83 18.60 -17.38
CA SER A 224 31.19 19.39 -18.56
C SER A 224 31.38 18.47 -19.78
N PRO A 225 30.98 18.90 -20.99
CA PRO A 225 31.18 18.11 -22.20
C PRO A 225 32.66 17.77 -22.41
N GLU A 226 32.93 16.52 -22.77
CA GLU A 226 34.26 16.00 -23.06
C GLU A 226 34.37 15.64 -24.53
N VAL A 227 35.42 16.13 -25.21
CA VAL A 227 35.70 15.78 -26.60
C VAL A 227 36.70 14.62 -26.63
N ARG A 228 36.34 13.52 -27.27
CA ARG A 228 37.16 12.31 -27.39
C ARG A 228 37.39 11.98 -28.87
N GLN A 229 38.61 11.56 -29.20
CA GLN A 229 38.92 10.99 -30.52
C GLN A 229 38.56 9.50 -30.50
N LEU A 230 37.79 9.05 -31.48
CA LEU A 230 37.38 7.66 -31.65
C LEU A 230 38.44 6.87 -32.43
N GLU A 231 38.30 5.54 -32.44
CA GLU A 231 39.24 4.62 -33.10
C GLU A 231 39.32 4.82 -34.63
N ASP A 232 38.29 5.43 -35.24
CA ASP A 232 38.20 5.75 -36.66
C ASP A 232 38.68 7.17 -37.00
N ASP A 233 39.43 7.81 -36.09
CA ASP A 233 39.89 9.20 -36.15
C ASP A 233 38.77 10.28 -36.17
N SER A 234 37.51 9.88 -36.02
CA SER A 234 36.42 10.83 -35.82
C SER A 234 36.46 11.42 -34.40
N ILE A 235 35.83 12.60 -34.24
CA ILE A 235 35.76 13.31 -32.97
C ILE A 235 34.32 13.25 -32.48
N ALA A 236 34.13 12.85 -31.23
CA ALA A 236 32.81 12.80 -30.59
C ALA A 236 32.80 13.56 -29.26
N THR A 237 31.66 14.18 -28.97
CA THR A 237 31.40 14.96 -27.76
C THR A 237 30.50 14.15 -26.85
N TYR A 238 31.00 13.86 -25.65
CA TYR A 238 30.29 13.11 -24.64
C TYR A 238 29.82 14.02 -23.51
N ARG A 239 28.65 13.70 -22.96
CA ARG A 239 28.19 14.23 -21.68
C ARG A 239 28.02 13.08 -20.70
N THR A 240 28.64 13.24 -19.54
CA THR A 240 28.49 12.26 -18.45
C THR A 240 27.39 12.70 -17.50
N PHE A 241 26.50 11.78 -17.20
CA PHE A 241 25.45 11.88 -16.20
C PHE A 241 25.77 10.95 -15.03
N GLU A 242 25.62 11.45 -13.81
CA GLU A 242 25.64 10.66 -12.59
C GLU A 242 24.45 11.05 -11.71
N VAL A 243 23.84 10.07 -11.05
CA VAL A 243 22.77 10.32 -10.08
C VAL A 243 22.89 9.37 -8.91
N GLU A 244 22.63 9.88 -7.71
CA GLU A 244 22.61 9.11 -6.46
C GLU A 244 21.39 9.48 -5.63
N GLU A 245 20.65 8.48 -5.15
CA GLU A 245 19.63 8.66 -4.12
C GLU A 245 20.27 8.56 -2.74
N LEU A 246 19.95 9.49 -1.85
CA LEU A 246 20.38 9.49 -0.46
C LEU A 246 19.16 9.16 0.41
N ILE A 247 19.35 8.27 1.38
CA ILE A 247 18.30 7.71 2.23
C ILE A 247 18.50 8.08 3.71
N GLU A 248 17.44 8.04 4.51
CA GLU A 248 17.50 8.38 5.94
C GLU A 248 17.72 7.17 6.85
N ASN A 249 17.34 5.99 6.36
CA ASN A 249 17.32 4.77 7.15
C ASN A 249 18.37 3.77 6.65
N PRO A 250 19.03 3.02 7.54
CA PRO A 250 19.87 1.90 7.14
C PRO A 250 19.10 0.91 6.25
N SER A 251 19.77 0.34 5.26
CA SER A 251 19.17 -0.62 4.34
C SER A 251 19.11 -2.00 4.99
N GLY A 252 17.90 -2.50 5.26
CA GLY A 252 17.70 -3.80 5.92
C GLY A 252 18.22 -5.05 5.18
N GLY A 253 18.69 -4.92 3.94
CA GLY A 253 19.37 -5.98 3.19
C GLY A 253 20.90 -5.93 3.24
N LEU A 254 21.46 -4.96 3.97
CA LEU A 254 22.89 -4.82 4.24
C LEU A 254 23.19 -5.16 5.70
N SER A 255 24.47 -5.16 6.07
CA SER A 255 24.87 -5.34 7.47
C SER A 255 24.39 -4.16 8.34
N GLU A 256 24.28 -4.37 9.65
CA GLU A 256 23.73 -3.38 10.57
C GLU A 256 24.44 -2.01 10.41
N HIS A 257 23.64 -0.94 10.33
CA HIS A 257 24.06 0.45 10.17
C HIS A 257 24.67 0.84 8.80
N GLN A 258 24.50 0.01 7.76
CA GLN A 258 24.86 0.41 6.40
C GLN A 258 23.72 1.08 5.64
N PHE A 259 24.07 2.11 4.88
CA PHE A 259 23.16 2.88 4.02
C PHE A 259 23.46 2.51 2.57
N GLY A 260 22.48 1.93 1.88
CA GLY A 260 22.60 1.51 0.49
C GLY A 260 21.92 2.48 -0.47
N CYS A 261 22.72 3.32 -1.10
CA CYS A 261 22.27 4.33 -2.07
C CYS A 261 22.26 3.75 -3.48
N ARG A 262 21.12 3.80 -4.19
CA ARG A 262 21.14 3.55 -5.64
C ARG A 262 21.89 4.65 -6.36
N TYR A 263 22.68 4.23 -7.32
CA TYR A 263 23.52 5.09 -8.15
C TYR A 263 23.38 4.68 -9.60
N ALA A 264 23.31 5.64 -10.51
CA ALA A 264 23.37 5.37 -11.94
C ALA A 264 24.31 6.32 -12.67
N HIS A 265 24.92 5.81 -13.72
CA HIS A 265 25.88 6.50 -14.56
C HIS A 265 25.49 6.32 -16.02
N ALA A 266 25.58 7.40 -16.82
CA ALA A 266 25.36 7.33 -18.25
C ALA A 266 26.32 8.23 -19.04
N GLU A 267 26.69 7.80 -20.25
CA GLU A 267 27.40 8.62 -21.22
C GLU A 267 26.51 8.87 -22.45
N TYR A 268 26.17 10.13 -22.68
CA TYR A 268 25.43 10.58 -23.87
C TYR A 268 26.41 11.06 -24.95
N SER A 269 26.30 10.52 -26.17
CA SER A 269 27.02 11.02 -27.34
C SER A 269 26.16 12.02 -28.10
N LYS A 270 26.70 13.22 -28.34
CA LYS A 270 26.02 14.25 -29.11
C LYS A 270 25.86 13.86 -30.58
N GLU A 271 26.84 13.16 -31.13
CA GLU A 271 26.89 12.76 -32.54
C GLU A 271 25.90 11.64 -32.85
N LYS A 272 25.69 10.73 -31.89
CA LYS A 272 24.73 9.63 -32.00
C LYS A 272 23.33 9.99 -31.51
N GLU A 273 23.18 11.13 -30.83
CA GLU A 273 21.96 11.56 -30.14
C GLU A 273 21.37 10.46 -29.24
N ALA A 274 22.25 9.68 -28.61
CA ALA A 274 21.90 8.48 -27.85
C ALA A 274 22.79 8.31 -26.63
N VAL A 275 22.27 7.60 -25.63
CA VAL A 275 23.09 7.11 -24.51
C VAL A 275 23.90 5.93 -25.02
N THR A 276 25.22 6.01 -24.92
CA THR A 276 26.15 5.00 -25.42
C THR A 276 26.65 4.04 -24.36
N HIS A 277 26.49 4.43 -23.09
CA HIS A 277 26.83 3.65 -21.92
C HIS A 277 25.86 3.98 -20.80
N PHE A 278 25.33 2.98 -20.12
CA PHE A 278 24.44 3.15 -18.98
C PHE A 278 24.63 2.01 -17.98
N ASP A 279 24.98 2.32 -16.73
CA ASP A 279 25.07 1.34 -15.66
C ASP A 279 24.39 1.84 -14.38
N GLY A 280 23.96 0.87 -13.58
CA GLY A 280 23.39 1.10 -12.26
C GLY A 280 24.05 0.24 -11.22
N ALA A 281 24.17 0.78 -10.02
CA ALA A 281 24.88 0.19 -8.90
C ALA A 281 24.25 0.58 -7.57
N ILE A 282 24.70 -0.10 -6.50
CA ILE A 282 24.53 0.35 -5.13
C ILE A 282 25.87 0.87 -4.62
N ARG A 283 25.85 2.06 -4.02
CA ARG A 283 26.92 2.59 -3.18
C ARG A 283 26.52 2.37 -1.72
N SER A 284 27.24 1.49 -1.03
CA SER A 284 27.00 1.23 0.39
C SER A 284 28.00 2.01 1.26
N TYR A 285 27.48 2.66 2.29
CA TYR A 285 28.26 3.43 3.26
C TYR A 285 28.02 2.91 4.68
N LEU A 286 29.07 2.85 5.48
CA LEU A 286 28.94 2.69 6.94
C LEU A 286 28.42 4.00 7.57
N GLY A 287 27.72 3.91 8.69
CA GLY A 287 27.06 5.06 9.34
C GLY A 287 27.88 6.35 9.40
N ASP A 288 29.07 6.33 10.00
CA ASP A 288 29.89 7.54 10.14
C ASP A 288 30.31 8.12 8.78
N VAL A 289 30.69 7.27 7.82
CA VAL A 289 31.03 7.67 6.44
C VAL A 289 29.82 8.23 5.72
N TYR A 290 28.63 7.72 6.04
CA TYR A 290 27.39 8.16 5.44
C TYR A 290 26.98 9.57 5.89
N LEU A 291 27.26 9.93 7.15
CA LEU A 291 27.04 11.29 7.66
C LEU A 291 27.83 12.32 6.86
N ASP A 292 29.09 12.02 6.54
CA ASP A 292 29.88 12.88 5.66
C ASP A 292 29.33 12.89 4.22
N ARG A 293 28.85 11.73 3.72
CA ARG A 293 28.30 11.61 2.37
C ARG A 293 27.01 12.41 2.19
N ILE A 294 26.07 12.35 3.15
CA ILE A 294 24.74 12.96 3.00
C ILE A 294 24.80 14.50 2.98
N GLU A 295 25.83 15.08 3.58
CA GLU A 295 26.09 16.53 3.56
C GLU A 295 26.92 16.98 2.34
N ALA A 296 27.60 16.05 1.66
CA ALA A 296 28.42 16.35 0.50
C ALA A 296 27.60 16.39 -0.80
N SER A 297 27.98 17.30 -1.70
CA SER A 297 27.54 17.27 -3.09
C SER A 297 28.22 16.11 -3.82
N ILE A 298 27.52 15.44 -4.74
CA ILE A 298 28.02 14.23 -5.44
C ILE A 298 29.35 14.45 -6.17
N ASP A 299 29.62 15.66 -6.67
CA ASP A 299 30.88 16.05 -7.33
C ASP A 299 32.06 16.23 -6.36
N ARG A 300 31.78 16.34 -5.06
CA ARG A 300 32.75 16.53 -3.97
C ARG A 300 32.79 15.34 -3.01
N ALA A 301 31.91 14.36 -3.19
CA ALA A 301 31.87 13.15 -2.37
C ALA A 301 33.12 12.28 -2.60
N GLY A 302 33.77 11.86 -1.52
CA GLY A 302 34.91 10.95 -1.59
C GLY A 302 34.53 9.54 -2.06
N LYS A 303 35.53 8.74 -2.48
CA LYS A 303 35.33 7.34 -2.92
C LYS A 303 35.36 6.36 -1.75
N HIS A 304 34.46 6.53 -0.79
CA HIS A 304 34.42 5.72 0.44
C HIS A 304 33.32 4.65 0.45
N ALA A 305 32.53 4.56 -0.64
CA ALA A 305 31.48 3.57 -0.77
C ALA A 305 32.02 2.19 -1.15
N GLU A 306 31.40 1.14 -0.61
CA GLU A 306 31.43 -0.18 -1.23
C GLU A 306 30.53 -0.17 -2.47
N TYR A 307 31.12 -0.39 -3.64
CA TYR A 307 30.44 -0.24 -4.94
C TYR A 307 30.03 -1.59 -5.51
N THR A 308 28.73 -1.84 -5.64
CA THR A 308 28.17 -3.05 -6.26
C THR A 308 27.41 -2.71 -7.52
N LYS A 309 28.03 -2.89 -8.69
CA LYS A 309 27.34 -2.76 -9.99
C LYS A 309 26.31 -3.86 -10.16
N LEU A 310 25.15 -3.52 -10.73
CA LEU A 310 24.00 -4.43 -10.88
C LEU A 310 23.66 -4.74 -12.33
N PHE A 311 23.81 -3.76 -13.21
CA PHE A 311 23.53 -3.93 -14.63
C PHE A 311 24.36 -2.97 -15.47
N ARG A 312 24.44 -3.26 -16.77
CA ARG A 312 25.12 -2.39 -17.74
C ARG A 312 24.54 -2.57 -19.14
N PHE A 313 24.42 -1.47 -19.86
CA PHE A 313 24.14 -1.39 -21.29
C PHE A 313 25.29 -0.66 -21.98
N ASP A 314 25.90 -1.29 -22.98
CA ASP A 314 26.87 -0.65 -23.87
C ASP A 314 26.33 -0.67 -25.31
N GLY A 315 26.45 0.46 -26.01
CA GLY A 315 25.90 0.67 -27.35
C GLY A 315 24.77 1.71 -27.36
N GLU A 316 24.19 1.95 -28.53
CA GLU A 316 23.19 3.02 -28.75
C GLU A 316 21.85 2.71 -28.09
N LEU A 317 21.65 3.27 -26.89
CA LEU A 317 20.41 3.23 -26.13
C LEU A 317 19.61 4.51 -26.39
N MET A 318 18.40 4.36 -26.94
CA MET A 318 17.50 5.49 -27.17
C MET A 318 17.17 6.22 -25.86
N ILE A 319 17.11 7.56 -25.92
CA ILE A 319 16.82 8.43 -24.76
C ILE A 319 15.56 7.99 -24.02
N ARG A 320 14.49 7.65 -24.74
CA ARG A 320 13.23 7.15 -24.16
C ARG A 320 13.42 5.88 -23.32
N ALA A 321 14.26 4.96 -23.78
CA ALA A 321 14.52 3.68 -23.12
C ALA A 321 15.41 3.89 -21.90
N TRP A 322 16.43 4.74 -22.03
CA TRP A 322 17.28 5.14 -20.91
C TRP A 322 16.47 5.79 -19.78
N LYS A 323 15.60 6.77 -20.07
CA LYS A 323 14.74 7.40 -19.06
C LYS A 323 13.80 6.41 -18.39
N ARG A 324 13.21 5.50 -19.16
CA ARG A 324 12.35 4.44 -18.62
C ARG A 324 13.11 3.54 -17.66
N LEU A 325 14.29 3.06 -18.06
CA LEU A 325 15.13 2.21 -17.22
C LEU A 325 15.61 2.96 -15.96
N LEU A 326 15.99 4.24 -16.10
CA LEU A 326 16.42 5.08 -15.00
C LEU A 326 15.29 5.28 -13.98
N GLY A 327 14.10 5.71 -14.43
CA GLY A 327 12.94 5.88 -13.56
C GLY A 327 12.53 4.57 -12.89
N ASP A 328 12.52 3.46 -13.63
CA ASP A 328 12.15 2.17 -13.06
C ASP A 328 13.20 1.65 -12.06
N PHE A 329 14.50 1.92 -12.26
CA PHE A 329 15.57 1.50 -11.35
C PHE A 329 15.45 2.16 -9.97
N PHE A 330 15.13 3.45 -9.95
CA PHE A 330 14.91 4.25 -8.74
C PHE A 330 13.46 4.14 -8.22
N ARG A 331 12.88 2.93 -8.25
CA ARG A 331 11.54 2.65 -7.71
C ARG A 331 11.38 3.21 -6.29
N GLY A 332 10.30 3.98 -6.09
CA GLY A 332 9.97 4.64 -4.81
C GLY A 332 10.51 6.06 -4.69
N ASN A 333 11.32 6.53 -5.65
CA ASN A 333 11.90 7.87 -5.63
C ASN A 333 11.21 8.79 -6.66
N PRO A 334 10.24 9.63 -6.26
CA PRO A 334 9.51 10.52 -7.18
C PRO A 334 10.39 11.65 -7.75
N LEU A 335 11.54 11.93 -7.14
CA LEU A 335 12.44 13.01 -7.54
C LEU A 335 13.12 12.73 -8.89
N ILE A 336 13.24 11.46 -9.28
CA ILE A 336 13.81 11.07 -10.58
C ILE A 336 12.84 11.44 -11.73
N PRO A 337 11.57 11.02 -11.73
CA PRO A 337 10.58 11.54 -12.67
C PRO A 337 10.46 13.06 -12.69
N GLU A 338 10.46 13.70 -11.52
CA GLU A 338 10.41 15.17 -11.39
C GLU A 338 11.57 15.83 -12.14
N TYR A 339 12.81 15.38 -11.88
CA TYR A 339 14.01 15.87 -12.55
C TYR A 339 13.95 15.69 -14.08
N LEU A 340 13.35 14.60 -14.55
CA LEU A 340 13.16 14.32 -15.97
C LEU A 340 12.02 15.13 -16.62
N GLY A 341 11.40 16.06 -15.88
CA GLY A 341 10.40 17.00 -16.38
C GLY A 341 8.95 16.54 -16.24
N ALA A 342 8.67 15.51 -15.43
CA ALA A 342 7.31 15.13 -15.11
C ALA A 342 6.66 16.19 -14.18
N LEU A 343 5.53 16.76 -14.57
CA LEU A 343 4.76 17.67 -13.69
C LEU A 343 4.20 16.90 -12.48
N PRO A 344 4.18 17.51 -11.27
CA PRO A 344 3.50 16.93 -10.12
C PRO A 344 2.02 16.72 -10.45
N SER A 345 1.52 15.51 -10.21
CA SER A 345 0.11 15.21 -10.43
C SER A 345 -0.75 15.96 -9.40
N THR A 346 -1.94 16.40 -9.79
CA THR A 346 -2.94 17.12 -8.96
C THR A 346 -3.32 16.42 -7.64
N ASN A 347 -2.90 15.17 -7.43
CA ASN A 347 -3.10 14.43 -6.18
C ASN A 347 -2.01 14.68 -5.12
N GLU A 348 -0.94 15.42 -5.43
CA GLU A 348 0.00 15.94 -4.43
C GLU A 348 -0.56 17.16 -3.67
N MET A 349 -1.69 17.70 -4.12
CA MET A 349 -2.43 18.78 -3.44
C MET A 349 -3.39 18.29 -2.35
N LEU A 350 -3.34 17.02 -1.94
CA LEU A 350 -3.91 16.64 -0.64
C LEU A 350 -2.82 16.86 0.41
N GLU A 351 -2.44 18.13 0.56
CA GLU A 351 -1.91 18.62 1.83
C GLU A 351 -2.85 18.14 2.93
N ALA A 352 -2.29 17.74 4.08
CA ALA A 352 -3.06 17.43 5.27
C ALA A 352 -4.15 18.51 5.44
N PRO A 353 -5.41 18.15 5.78
CA PRO A 353 -6.40 19.18 6.03
C PRO A 353 -5.85 20.12 7.11
N LEU A 354 -5.49 21.34 6.69
CA LEU A 354 -5.44 22.51 7.52
C LEU A 354 -6.78 22.54 8.27
N GLU A 355 -6.72 22.38 9.60
CA GLU A 355 -7.81 22.60 10.57
C GLU A 355 -9.21 22.57 9.94
N ALA A 356 -9.70 21.38 9.61
CA ALA A 356 -10.99 21.24 8.94
C ALA A 356 -12.13 21.44 9.93
N GLU A 357 -13.05 22.36 9.62
CA GLU A 357 -14.45 22.25 10.02
C GLU A 357 -14.92 20.80 9.83
N ALA A 358 -15.76 20.27 10.73
CA ALA A 358 -16.12 18.85 10.68
C ALA A 358 -16.63 18.48 9.28
N PRO A 359 -16.15 17.36 8.72
CA PRO A 359 -16.41 17.04 7.32
C PRO A 359 -17.92 16.86 7.11
N HIS A 360 -18.54 17.76 6.36
CA HIS A 360 -19.92 17.60 5.92
C HIS A 360 -20.04 16.38 5.00
N ILE A 361 -20.77 15.35 5.44
CA ILE A 361 -20.97 14.11 4.68
C ILE A 361 -22.21 14.27 3.80
N GLU A 362 -22.05 14.28 2.47
CA GLU A 362 -23.19 14.33 1.54
C GLU A 362 -23.95 13.00 1.49
N LEU A 363 -23.21 11.91 1.26
CA LEU A 363 -23.63 10.51 1.38
C LEU A 363 -22.39 9.61 1.33
N ALA A 364 -22.26 8.72 2.29
CA ALA A 364 -21.22 7.71 2.33
C ALA A 364 -21.74 6.39 2.90
N ALA A 365 -21.06 5.30 2.56
CA ALA A 365 -21.27 4.00 3.16
C ALA A 365 -19.95 3.33 3.57
N LEU A 366 -19.95 2.66 4.71
CA LEU A 366 -18.85 1.84 5.20
C LEU A 366 -19.32 0.39 5.29
N ILE A 367 -18.55 -0.49 4.68
CA ILE A 367 -18.71 -1.95 4.79
C ILE A 367 -17.55 -2.49 5.60
N SER A 368 -17.86 -3.20 6.68
CA SER A 368 -16.87 -3.94 7.48
C SER A 368 -17.23 -5.42 7.54
N LEU A 369 -16.20 -6.26 7.57
CA LEU A 369 -16.32 -7.71 7.65
C LEU A 369 -15.51 -8.17 8.85
N THR A 370 -16.17 -8.88 9.76
CA THR A 370 -15.53 -9.45 10.94
C THR A 370 -15.92 -10.91 11.09
N GLN A 371 -15.00 -11.73 11.60
CA GLN A 371 -15.34 -13.11 11.93
C GLN A 371 -16.22 -13.11 13.18
N GLY A 372 -17.34 -13.82 13.14
CA GLY A 372 -18.28 -13.86 14.27
C GLY A 372 -19.62 -14.45 13.90
N SER A 373 -20.52 -14.48 14.89
CA SER A 373 -21.89 -14.96 14.74
C SER A 373 -22.87 -14.04 15.46
N ILE A 374 -24.07 -13.88 14.90
CA ILE A 374 -25.16 -13.11 15.49
C ILE A 374 -26.26 -14.07 15.94
N ALA A 375 -26.52 -14.12 17.24
CA ALA A 375 -27.58 -14.93 17.82
C ALA A 375 -28.82 -14.09 18.18
N GLY A 376 -30.00 -14.70 18.07
CA GLY A 376 -31.27 -14.14 18.58
C GLY A 376 -32.15 -13.53 17.48
N PRO A 377 -33.28 -12.89 17.85
CA PRO A 377 -34.12 -12.17 16.89
C PRO A 377 -33.44 -10.86 16.45
N VAL A 378 -34.04 -10.17 15.47
CA VAL A 378 -33.62 -8.82 15.08
C VAL A 378 -33.60 -7.91 16.31
N ASN A 379 -32.48 -7.23 16.56
CA ASN A 379 -32.29 -6.40 17.76
C ASN A 379 -31.43 -5.16 17.47
N LEU A 380 -31.36 -4.23 18.43
CA LEU A 380 -30.44 -3.09 18.39
C LEU A 380 -29.15 -3.44 19.12
N ALA A 381 -28.00 -3.10 18.50
CA ALA A 381 -26.72 -3.12 19.18
C ALA A 381 -26.57 -1.87 20.06
N VAL A 382 -26.00 -2.08 21.24
CA VAL A 382 -25.73 -1.04 22.22
C VAL A 382 -24.28 -0.60 22.05
N ASP A 383 -24.06 0.25 21.05
CA ASP A 383 -22.72 0.68 20.63
C ASP A 383 -22.28 2.00 21.29
N HIS A 384 -23.19 2.68 22.01
CA HIS A 384 -22.94 4.00 22.61
C HIS A 384 -23.01 3.99 24.13
N TYR A 385 -22.10 4.75 24.75
CA TYR A 385 -21.98 4.89 26.19
C TYR A 385 -21.84 6.36 26.55
N GLN A 386 -22.54 6.77 27.61
CA GLN A 386 -22.48 8.12 28.16
C GLN A 386 -21.94 8.07 29.58
N GLN A 387 -21.01 8.95 29.91
CA GLN A 387 -20.58 9.14 31.29
C GLN A 387 -21.54 10.10 32.01
N ILE A 388 -22.11 9.65 33.12
CA ILE A 388 -22.97 10.43 34.03
C ILE A 388 -22.37 10.31 35.44
N GLY A 389 -21.71 11.38 35.89
CA GLY A 389 -20.88 11.34 37.11
C GLY A 389 -19.72 10.35 36.96
N ASP A 390 -19.62 9.41 37.89
CA ASP A 390 -18.59 8.36 37.89
C ASP A 390 -19.06 7.05 37.20
N GLN A 391 -20.26 7.03 36.63
CA GLN A 391 -20.81 5.85 35.95
C GLN A 391 -20.78 6.01 34.44
N VAL A 392 -20.46 4.91 33.74
CA VAL A 392 -20.56 4.79 32.28
C VAL A 392 -21.79 3.95 31.96
N LEU A 393 -22.78 4.56 31.31
CA LEU A 393 -24.07 3.93 31.06
C LEU A 393 -24.30 3.78 29.56
N PRO A 394 -24.77 2.62 29.10
CA PRO A 394 -25.16 2.45 27.71
C PRO A 394 -26.41 3.28 27.38
N TYR A 395 -26.47 3.80 26.15
CA TYR A 395 -27.66 4.45 25.63
C TYR A 395 -27.92 4.11 24.15
N LEU A 396 -29.17 4.30 23.73
CA LEU A 396 -29.59 4.17 22.33
C LEU A 396 -30.18 5.50 21.87
N GLU A 397 -29.67 6.02 20.74
CA GLU A 397 -30.18 7.23 20.14
C GLU A 397 -31.36 6.92 19.21
N ILE A 398 -32.59 7.13 19.67
CA ILE A 398 -33.78 6.70 18.92
C ILE A 398 -34.46 7.84 18.14
N GLY A 399 -33.90 9.06 18.22
CA GLY A 399 -34.47 10.24 17.59
C GLY A 399 -35.79 10.69 18.22
N ARG A 400 -36.65 11.31 17.41
CA ARG A 400 -37.97 11.88 17.78
C ARG A 400 -38.99 11.50 16.72
N GLY A 401 -40.27 11.72 17.01
CA GLY A 401 -41.35 11.50 16.04
C GLY A 401 -41.55 10.04 15.64
N ASP A 402 -41.72 9.80 14.35
CA ASP A 402 -42.12 8.52 13.75
C ASP A 402 -41.04 7.44 13.90
N VAL A 403 -39.75 7.78 13.74
CA VAL A 403 -38.63 6.85 13.90
C VAL A 403 -38.55 6.36 15.35
N ALA A 404 -38.71 7.26 16.31
CA ALA A 404 -38.68 6.91 17.73
C ALA A 404 -39.87 6.01 18.11
N GLN A 405 -41.05 6.25 17.53
CA GLN A 405 -42.22 5.40 17.72
C GLN A 405 -41.99 4.01 17.11
N TYR A 406 -41.45 3.95 15.89
CA TYR A 406 -41.17 2.70 15.21
C TYR A 406 -40.15 1.86 15.99
N LEU A 407 -39.02 2.43 16.40
CA LEU A 407 -37.99 1.72 17.17
C LEU A 407 -38.54 1.19 18.51
N ARG A 408 -39.31 1.99 19.25
CA ARG A 408 -39.95 1.55 20.50
C ARG A 408 -41.01 0.46 20.30
N SER A 409 -41.69 0.45 19.16
CA SER A 409 -42.67 -0.60 18.85
C SER A 409 -42.01 -1.93 18.49
N ARG A 410 -40.76 -1.88 18.04
CA ARG A 410 -40.05 -3.04 17.50
C ARG A 410 -39.10 -3.69 18.50
N PHE A 411 -38.45 -2.89 19.35
CA PHE A 411 -37.42 -3.34 20.27
C PHE A 411 -37.85 -3.09 21.72
N ASP A 412 -37.46 -3.96 22.65
CA ASP A 412 -37.75 -3.80 24.08
C ASP A 412 -36.55 -3.12 24.78
N PRO A 413 -36.58 -1.81 25.02
CA PRO A 413 -35.42 -1.06 25.54
C PRO A 413 -35.24 -1.19 27.06
N LYS A 414 -35.83 -2.19 27.71
CA LYS A 414 -35.79 -2.34 29.17
C LYS A 414 -34.35 -2.30 29.68
N GLY A 415 -34.09 -1.36 30.58
CA GLY A 415 -32.79 -1.21 31.24
C GLY A 415 -31.73 -0.48 30.41
N ILE A 416 -32.09 0.16 29.29
CA ILE A 416 -31.18 1.00 28.50
C ILE A 416 -31.74 2.42 28.44
N ILE A 417 -30.85 3.42 28.51
CA ILE A 417 -31.23 4.83 28.38
C ILE A 417 -31.58 5.11 26.91
N LEU A 418 -32.70 5.78 26.65
CA LEU A 418 -33.04 6.24 25.31
C LEU A 418 -32.73 7.73 25.23
N ALA A 419 -31.98 8.15 24.21
CA ALA A 419 -31.59 9.53 24.02
C ALA A 419 -32.16 10.10 22.71
N SER A 420 -32.45 11.39 22.72
CA SER A 420 -32.68 12.19 21.52
C SER A 420 -31.94 13.52 21.62
N PHE A 421 -31.41 14.00 20.50
CA PHE A 421 -30.59 15.20 20.43
C PHE A 421 -31.34 16.29 19.64
N GLY A 422 -31.16 17.55 20.06
CA GLY A 422 -31.86 18.71 19.48
C GLY A 422 -31.14 19.39 18.31
N ASP A 423 -30.15 18.74 17.70
CA ASP A 423 -29.24 19.30 16.68
C ASP A 423 -29.55 18.88 15.25
N LYS A 424 -30.72 18.28 15.01
CA LYS A 424 -31.13 17.71 13.71
C LYS A 424 -30.17 16.66 13.14
N VAL A 425 -29.29 16.11 13.97
CA VAL A 425 -28.44 14.96 13.65
C VAL A 425 -29.02 13.73 14.32
N LEU A 426 -29.19 12.65 13.56
CA LEU A 426 -29.61 11.35 14.09
C LEU A 426 -28.58 10.28 13.77
N ASN A 427 -27.98 9.66 14.80
CA ASN A 427 -27.16 8.46 14.68
C ASN A 427 -27.97 7.25 15.14
N VAL A 428 -28.69 6.60 14.22
CA VAL A 428 -29.54 5.43 14.54
C VAL A 428 -28.67 4.24 14.97
N PRO A 429 -28.97 3.59 16.12
CA PRO A 429 -28.28 2.40 16.57
C PRO A 429 -28.27 1.30 15.51
N ARG A 430 -27.19 0.52 15.50
CA ARG A 430 -27.05 -0.58 14.56
C ARG A 430 -28.17 -1.60 14.75
N ILE A 431 -28.89 -1.88 13.67
CA ILE A 431 -29.90 -2.93 13.61
C ILE A 431 -29.23 -4.23 13.19
N VAL A 432 -29.37 -5.25 14.01
CA VAL A 432 -28.69 -6.53 13.86
C VAL A 432 -29.69 -7.60 13.44
N PHE A 433 -29.40 -8.31 12.35
CA PHE A 433 -30.19 -9.43 11.84
C PHE A 433 -29.43 -10.74 12.05
N ALA A 434 -30.03 -11.68 12.77
CA ALA A 434 -29.47 -13.03 12.88
C ALA A 434 -29.69 -13.83 11.59
N GLU A 435 -28.81 -14.81 11.37
CA GLU A 435 -28.94 -15.74 10.26
C GLU A 435 -30.21 -16.59 10.43
N THR A 436 -31.13 -16.44 9.49
CA THR A 436 -32.39 -17.20 9.43
C THR A 436 -32.77 -17.45 7.98
N ASP A 437 -33.58 -18.48 7.72
CA ASP A 437 -34.14 -18.73 6.37
C ASP A 437 -34.93 -17.53 5.81
N SER A 438 -35.38 -16.62 6.68
CA SER A 438 -36.11 -15.40 6.33
C SER A 438 -35.25 -14.13 6.30
N LEU A 439 -33.91 -14.23 6.42
CA LEU A 439 -33.01 -13.07 6.55
C LEU A 439 -33.29 -11.98 5.51
N ARG A 440 -33.39 -12.36 4.23
CA ARG A 440 -33.68 -11.42 3.14
C ARG A 440 -35.00 -10.69 3.32
N THR A 441 -36.08 -11.43 3.59
CA THR A 441 -37.42 -10.84 3.77
C THR A 441 -37.48 -9.96 5.01
N SER A 442 -36.86 -10.37 6.11
CA SER A 442 -36.75 -9.56 7.33
C SER A 442 -35.97 -8.27 7.06
N PHE A 443 -34.82 -8.36 6.39
CA PHE A 443 -34.00 -7.21 6.01
C PHE A 443 -34.76 -6.20 5.14
N GLU A 444 -35.41 -6.68 4.07
CA GLU A 444 -36.22 -5.83 3.17
C GLU A 444 -37.37 -5.16 3.92
N SER A 445 -38.06 -5.89 4.80
CA SER A 445 -39.19 -5.37 5.59
C SER A 445 -38.75 -4.30 6.59
N GLU A 446 -37.67 -4.51 7.34
CA GLU A 446 -37.21 -3.53 8.35
C GLU A 446 -36.67 -2.27 7.69
N ILE A 447 -35.91 -2.39 6.58
CA ILE A 447 -35.41 -1.21 5.86
C ILE A 447 -36.56 -0.39 5.29
N ALA A 448 -37.58 -1.03 4.71
CA ALA A 448 -38.73 -0.32 4.18
C ALA A 448 -39.54 0.40 5.27
N ALA A 449 -39.76 -0.25 6.41
CA ALA A 449 -40.50 0.34 7.53
C ALA A 449 -39.74 1.54 8.12
N LEU A 450 -38.44 1.38 8.36
CA LEU A 450 -37.57 2.42 8.89
C LEU A 450 -37.40 3.59 7.91
N GLY A 451 -37.18 3.32 6.62
CA GLY A 451 -37.13 4.34 5.58
C GLY A 451 -38.42 5.16 5.49
N GLY A 452 -39.56 4.49 5.68
CA GLY A 452 -40.87 5.15 5.73
C GLY A 452 -41.05 6.06 6.94
N ALA A 453 -40.59 5.64 8.13
CA ALA A 453 -40.60 6.45 9.35
C ALA A 453 -39.68 7.68 9.22
N LEU A 454 -38.43 7.46 8.80
CA LEU A 454 -37.45 8.53 8.58
C LEU A 454 -37.91 9.54 7.53
N SER A 455 -38.56 9.09 6.45
CA SER A 455 -39.10 9.99 5.42
C SER A 455 -40.11 10.99 5.99
N ARG A 456 -40.94 10.57 6.96
CA ARG A 456 -41.94 11.44 7.60
C ARG A 456 -41.27 12.44 8.53
N ASP A 457 -40.35 11.98 9.38
CA ASP A 457 -39.60 12.87 10.27
C ASP A 457 -38.75 13.92 9.51
N ILE A 458 -38.15 13.54 8.38
CA ILE A 458 -37.43 14.51 7.52
C ILE A 458 -38.39 15.52 6.91
N ALA A 459 -39.60 15.11 6.51
CA ALA A 459 -40.61 16.03 5.99
C ALA A 459 -41.12 17.03 7.05
N ASP A 460 -41.09 16.61 8.32
CA ASP A 460 -41.42 17.43 9.49
C ASP A 460 -40.22 18.24 10.01
N ASP A 461 -39.10 18.29 9.28
CA ASP A 461 -37.87 19.04 9.60
C ASP A 461 -37.19 18.60 10.91
N HIS A 462 -37.36 17.34 11.31
CA HIS A 462 -36.72 16.79 12.51
C HIS A 462 -35.21 16.52 12.30
N PHE A 463 -34.78 16.18 11.09
CA PHE A 463 -33.40 15.75 10.79
C PHE A 463 -32.87 16.31 9.47
N GLU A 464 -31.63 16.81 9.50
CA GLU A 464 -30.88 17.24 8.32
C GLU A 464 -29.75 16.24 7.99
N GLN A 465 -29.20 15.59 9.00
CA GLN A 465 -28.10 14.64 8.91
C GLN A 465 -28.48 13.32 9.59
N LEU A 466 -28.12 12.20 8.96
CA LEU A 466 -28.52 10.87 9.40
C LEU A 466 -27.36 9.88 9.25
N SER A 467 -27.09 9.09 10.28
CA SER A 467 -26.36 7.84 10.20
C SER A 467 -27.26 6.68 10.58
N ILE A 468 -27.09 5.56 9.87
CA ILE A 468 -27.80 4.32 10.12
C ILE A 468 -26.90 3.13 9.81
N SER A 469 -26.97 2.11 10.65
CA SER A 469 -26.14 0.91 10.48
C SER A 469 -26.96 -0.37 10.55
N PHE A 470 -26.58 -1.35 9.73
CA PHE A 470 -27.13 -2.68 9.71
C PHE A 470 -26.00 -3.70 9.87
N ALA A 471 -26.25 -4.81 10.56
CA ALA A 471 -25.33 -5.92 10.61
C ALA A 471 -26.06 -7.25 10.45
N TRP A 472 -25.47 -8.18 9.70
CA TRP A 472 -26.01 -9.52 9.53
C TRP A 472 -24.89 -10.54 9.38
N GLU A 473 -25.20 -11.80 9.72
CA GLU A 473 -24.29 -12.93 9.58
C GLU A 473 -24.55 -13.67 8.28
N ASN A 474 -23.46 -14.12 7.64
CA ASN A 474 -23.47 -15.07 6.53
C ASN A 474 -22.19 -15.92 6.60
N ASP A 475 -22.33 -17.24 6.72
CA ASP A 475 -21.21 -18.19 6.73
C ASP A 475 -20.11 -17.86 7.78
N GLY A 476 -20.51 -17.46 9.00
CA GLY A 476 -19.58 -17.12 10.09
C GLY A 476 -18.82 -15.81 9.91
N ILE A 477 -19.25 -14.98 8.95
CA ILE A 477 -18.79 -13.62 8.75
C ILE A 477 -19.93 -12.66 9.05
N VAL A 478 -19.69 -11.72 9.97
CA VAL A 478 -20.59 -10.60 10.23
C VAL A 478 -20.26 -9.49 9.24
N THR A 479 -21.23 -9.16 8.39
CA THR A 479 -21.19 -7.99 7.52
C THR A 479 -21.90 -6.84 8.21
N ALA A 480 -21.20 -5.72 8.42
CA ALA A 480 -21.84 -4.48 8.84
C ALA A 480 -21.79 -3.44 7.71
N LEU A 481 -22.95 -2.85 7.42
CA LEU A 481 -23.14 -1.75 6.49
C LEU A 481 -23.61 -0.53 7.27
N SER A 482 -22.77 0.50 7.33
CA SER A 482 -23.09 1.80 7.90
C SER A 482 -23.25 2.82 6.78
N ILE A 483 -24.26 3.68 6.86
CA ILE A 483 -24.58 4.71 5.87
C ILE A 483 -24.76 6.02 6.60
N ALA A 484 -24.06 7.07 6.16
CA ALA A 484 -24.15 8.40 6.78
C ALA A 484 -24.21 9.51 5.73
N GLY A 485 -24.87 10.62 6.05
CA GLY A 485 -24.87 11.85 5.26
C GLY A 485 -26.16 12.65 5.39
N GLU A 486 -26.44 13.49 4.40
CA GLU A 486 -27.68 14.26 4.35
C GLU A 486 -28.90 13.33 4.44
N ALA A 487 -29.81 13.61 5.37
CA ALA A 487 -30.89 12.69 5.74
C ALA A 487 -31.74 12.27 4.53
N LYS A 488 -32.02 13.21 3.62
CA LYS A 488 -32.74 12.94 2.36
C LYS A 488 -32.02 11.95 1.43
N ASN A 489 -30.69 12.02 1.37
CA ASN A 489 -29.86 11.16 0.52
C ASN A 489 -29.74 9.75 1.12
N VAL A 490 -29.56 9.68 2.44
CA VAL A 490 -29.53 8.41 3.18
C VAL A 490 -30.87 7.68 3.02
N VAL A 491 -32.00 8.35 3.22
CA VAL A 491 -33.33 7.74 3.01
C VAL A 491 -33.57 7.33 1.56
N ARG A 492 -33.12 8.13 0.59
CA ARG A 492 -33.18 7.75 -0.83
C ARG A 492 -32.40 6.47 -1.12
N LEU A 493 -31.21 6.29 -0.51
CA LEU A 493 -30.42 5.08 -0.64
C LEU A 493 -31.09 3.90 0.09
N LEU A 494 -31.56 4.08 1.32
CA LEU A 494 -32.28 3.07 2.11
C LEU A 494 -33.43 2.44 1.31
N ASN A 495 -34.25 3.28 0.67
CA ASN A 495 -35.38 2.84 -0.14
C ASN A 495 -34.98 2.00 -1.39
N GLN A 496 -33.70 1.98 -1.75
CA GLN A 496 -33.15 1.20 -2.87
C GLN A 496 -32.34 -0.03 -2.40
N LEU A 497 -32.02 -0.13 -1.10
CA LEU A 497 -31.14 -1.18 -0.58
C LEU A 497 -31.73 -2.58 -0.77
N GLY A 498 -33.02 -2.78 -0.51
CA GLY A 498 -33.66 -4.09 -0.67
C GLY A 498 -33.62 -4.66 -2.10
N GLN A 499 -33.42 -3.80 -3.11
CA GLN A 499 -33.22 -4.21 -4.51
C GLN A 499 -31.75 -4.34 -4.88
N THR A 500 -30.86 -3.75 -4.08
CA THR A 500 -29.42 -3.64 -4.38
C THR A 500 -28.61 -4.68 -3.63
N ILE A 501 -29.01 -5.02 -2.40
CA ILE A 501 -28.31 -5.91 -1.49
C ILE A 501 -29.14 -7.16 -1.25
N ASP A 502 -28.54 -8.32 -1.48
CA ASP A 502 -29.03 -9.58 -0.95
C ASP A 502 -28.16 -9.95 0.27
N PRO A 503 -28.69 -9.88 1.51
CA PRO A 503 -27.89 -10.17 2.71
C PRO A 503 -27.46 -11.64 2.80
N THR A 504 -28.10 -12.53 2.02
CA THR A 504 -27.71 -13.95 1.91
C THR A 504 -26.54 -14.18 0.96
N ARG A 505 -26.03 -13.12 0.31
CA ARG A 505 -24.89 -13.17 -0.61
C ARG A 505 -23.68 -12.39 -0.07
N PRO A 506 -22.45 -12.83 -0.38
CA PRO A 506 -21.26 -12.11 0.05
C PRO A 506 -21.19 -10.71 -0.58
N PRO A 507 -20.57 -9.72 0.08
CA PRO A 507 -20.46 -8.35 -0.41
C PRO A 507 -19.94 -8.22 -1.84
N SER A 508 -19.01 -9.09 -2.26
CA SER A 508 -18.45 -9.10 -3.61
C SER A 508 -19.49 -9.18 -4.73
N GLU A 509 -20.71 -9.67 -4.46
CA GLU A 509 -21.77 -9.76 -5.46
C GLU A 509 -22.58 -8.46 -5.66
N TRP A 510 -22.64 -7.58 -4.66
CA TRP A 510 -23.51 -6.39 -4.69
C TRP A 510 -22.78 -5.06 -4.48
N ILE A 511 -21.50 -5.09 -4.10
CA ILE A 511 -20.72 -3.90 -3.74
C ILE A 511 -20.60 -2.86 -4.86
N GLU A 512 -20.46 -3.30 -6.10
CA GLU A 512 -20.41 -2.44 -7.29
C GLU A 512 -21.78 -1.78 -7.55
N ALA A 513 -22.87 -2.52 -7.34
CA ALA A 513 -24.21 -1.98 -7.47
C ALA A 513 -24.48 -0.92 -6.41
N LEU A 514 -24.08 -1.17 -5.16
CA LEU A 514 -24.16 -0.17 -4.09
C LEU A 514 -23.34 1.09 -4.40
N SER A 515 -22.09 0.91 -4.85
CA SER A 515 -21.21 2.01 -5.27
C SER A 515 -21.85 2.86 -6.38
N ALA A 516 -22.47 2.22 -7.38
CA ALA A 516 -23.20 2.92 -8.44
C ALA A 516 -24.40 3.71 -7.89
N ARG A 517 -25.19 3.13 -6.96
CA ARG A 517 -26.32 3.85 -6.33
C ARG A 517 -25.87 5.09 -5.56
N ILE A 518 -24.78 4.99 -4.81
CA ILE A 518 -24.23 6.13 -4.06
C ILE A 518 -23.83 7.25 -5.04
N LYS A 519 -23.10 6.92 -6.10
CA LYS A 519 -22.71 7.89 -7.15
C LYS A 519 -23.90 8.52 -7.90
N ASP A 520 -25.00 7.80 -8.05
CA ASP A 520 -26.23 8.32 -8.66
C ASP A 520 -26.98 9.28 -7.73
N ILE A 521 -26.81 9.15 -6.41
CA ILE A 521 -27.52 9.94 -5.40
C ILE A 521 -26.72 11.19 -5.01
N SER A 522 -25.42 11.05 -4.78
CA SER A 522 -24.53 12.16 -4.37
C SER A 522 -23.74 12.71 -5.55
N CYS A 523 -23.53 14.02 -5.59
CA CYS A 523 -22.60 14.64 -6.51
C CYS A 523 -21.16 14.15 -6.24
N PRO A 524 -20.28 14.06 -7.27
CA PRO A 524 -18.86 13.85 -7.05
C PRO A 524 -18.25 15.10 -6.40
N SER A 525 -18.40 15.21 -5.08
CA SER A 525 -17.79 16.24 -4.25
C SER A 525 -16.66 15.60 -3.43
N SER A 526 -15.48 16.24 -3.39
CA SER A 526 -14.39 15.83 -2.51
C SER A 526 -14.72 16.26 -1.08
N THR A 527 -15.66 15.57 -0.44
CA THR A 527 -15.94 15.77 0.99
C THR A 527 -14.86 15.11 1.82
N GLY A 528 -14.52 15.71 2.97
CA GLY A 528 -13.63 15.08 3.93
C GLY A 528 -14.22 13.75 4.42
N VAL A 529 -13.36 12.78 4.72
CA VAL A 529 -13.82 11.48 5.21
C VAL A 529 -14.04 11.56 6.72
N SER A 530 -15.21 11.16 7.20
CA SER A 530 -15.42 10.93 8.64
C SER A 530 -14.82 9.59 9.03
N TRP A 531 -13.90 9.62 9.99
CA TRP A 531 -13.26 8.44 10.55
C TRP A 531 -13.91 7.97 11.86
N SER A 532 -14.95 8.67 12.32
CA SER A 532 -15.58 8.39 13.61
C SER A 532 -16.36 7.08 13.60
N GLY A 533 -16.00 6.17 14.52
CA GLY A 533 -16.62 4.85 14.68
C GLY A 533 -16.16 3.79 13.66
N VAL A 534 -15.22 4.13 12.77
CA VAL A 534 -14.78 3.23 11.68
C VAL A 534 -14.14 1.95 12.21
N ASP A 535 -13.41 2.03 13.32
CA ASP A 535 -12.83 0.90 14.06
C ASP A 535 -13.90 -0.11 14.52
N GLN A 536 -15.11 0.37 14.78
CA GLN A 536 -16.26 -0.44 15.16
C GLN A 536 -17.11 -0.87 13.95
N GLY A 537 -16.75 -0.44 12.74
CA GLY A 537 -17.56 -0.65 11.53
C GLY A 537 -18.78 0.27 11.44
N LEU A 538 -18.70 1.48 12.02
CA LEU A 538 -19.74 2.51 11.99
C LEU A 538 -19.23 3.77 11.28
N LEU A 539 -20.14 4.51 10.65
CA LEU A 539 -19.93 5.90 10.25
C LEU A 539 -20.78 6.77 11.15
N LEU A 540 -20.17 7.46 12.10
CA LEU A 540 -20.89 8.38 12.97
C LEU A 540 -20.77 9.81 12.45
N ILE A 541 -21.87 10.56 12.58
CA ILE A 541 -21.89 12.00 12.34
C ILE A 541 -21.48 12.66 13.64
N MET A 542 -20.32 13.32 13.61
CA MET A 542 -19.78 14.08 14.73
C MET A 542 -20.65 15.30 15.03
N ARG A 543 -20.66 15.70 16.30
CA ARG A 543 -21.39 16.87 16.79
C ARG A 543 -20.35 17.85 17.32
N ASP A 544 -20.34 19.06 16.77
CA ASP A 544 -19.27 20.03 17.03
C ASP A 544 -19.55 20.91 18.28
N GLU A 545 -20.76 20.85 18.83
CA GLU A 545 -21.22 21.77 19.88
C GLU A 545 -21.92 21.05 21.05
N TRP A 546 -22.16 21.80 22.13
CA TRP A 546 -22.98 21.36 23.26
C TRP A 546 -24.44 21.26 22.82
N VAL A 547 -24.92 20.04 22.61
CA VAL A 547 -26.29 19.77 22.17
C VAL A 547 -27.19 19.45 23.37
N ARG A 548 -28.42 19.98 23.36
CA ARG A 548 -29.46 19.58 24.33
C ARG A 548 -29.84 18.12 24.08
N VAL A 549 -29.71 17.30 25.13
CA VAL A 549 -30.09 15.88 25.11
C VAL A 549 -31.36 15.71 25.93
N GLU A 550 -32.34 14.98 25.39
CA GLU A 550 -33.47 14.47 26.14
C GLU A 550 -33.26 12.97 26.37
N MET A 551 -33.19 12.56 27.64
CA MET A 551 -32.98 11.18 28.04
C MET A 551 -34.21 10.60 28.73
N ASP A 552 -34.66 9.45 28.28
CA ASP A 552 -35.64 8.60 28.96
C ASP A 552 -34.87 7.54 29.75
N ILE A 553 -34.78 7.75 31.06
CA ILE A 553 -34.01 6.90 31.99
C ILE A 553 -34.98 5.88 32.61
N PRO A 554 -34.76 4.57 32.42
CA PRO A 554 -35.58 3.54 33.05
C PRO A 554 -35.59 3.69 34.57
N THR A 555 -36.75 3.50 35.20
CA THR A 555 -36.93 3.69 36.66
C THR A 555 -35.93 2.87 37.49
N THR A 556 -35.61 1.66 37.02
CA THR A 556 -34.61 0.78 37.65
C THR A 556 -33.19 1.37 37.68
N LEU A 557 -32.84 2.20 36.69
CA LEU A 557 -31.58 2.94 36.64
C LEU A 557 -31.66 4.26 37.39
N GLY A 558 -32.80 4.96 37.32
CA GLY A 558 -33.03 6.22 38.04
C GLY A 558 -32.82 6.09 39.55
N ASP A 559 -33.32 5.00 40.14
CA ASP A 559 -33.12 4.68 41.57
C ASP A 559 -31.65 4.46 41.93
N THR A 560 -30.86 3.90 41.00
CA THR A 560 -29.42 3.64 41.18
C THR A 560 -28.58 4.91 41.04
N LEU A 561 -29.06 5.87 40.24
CA LEU A 561 -28.39 7.15 39.98
C LEU A 561 -28.79 8.26 40.96
N GLY A 562 -29.73 7.97 41.88
CA GLY A 562 -30.24 8.96 42.84
C GLY A 562 -31.06 10.08 42.20
N LEU A 563 -31.61 9.83 41.00
CA LEU A 563 -32.46 10.79 40.28
C LEU A 563 -33.88 10.68 40.84
N THR A 564 -34.30 11.63 41.67
CA THR A 564 -35.67 11.69 42.19
C THR A 564 -36.61 12.24 41.11
N SER A 565 -37.72 11.54 40.87
CA SER A 565 -38.77 11.96 39.95
C SER A 565 -39.52 13.20 40.47
N GLU A 566 -38.98 14.40 40.24
CA GLU A 566 -39.79 15.63 40.19
C GLU A 566 -39.85 16.13 38.74
N PRO A 567 -41.03 16.55 38.24
CA PRO A 567 -41.17 17.05 36.88
C PRO A 567 -40.59 18.47 36.80
N GLY A 568 -39.32 18.58 36.41
CA GLY A 568 -38.66 19.86 36.17
C GLY A 568 -37.30 19.62 35.54
N GLU A 569 -37.04 20.31 34.44
CA GLU A 569 -35.87 20.21 33.57
C GLU A 569 -34.54 19.97 34.32
N THR A 570 -33.83 18.90 33.92
CA THR A 570 -32.37 18.77 34.03
C THR A 570 -31.79 18.52 32.65
#